data_AF-A0A375YG49-F1
#
_entry.id   AF-A0A375YG49-F1
#
_cell.length_a   1.000
_cell.length_b   1.000
_cell.length_c   1.000
_cell.angle_alpha   90.00
_cell.angle_beta   90.00
_cell.angle_gamma   90.00
#
_symmetry.space_group_name_H-M   'P 1'
#
loop_
_entity.id
_entity.type
_entity.pdbx_description
1 polymer ?
#
loop_
_entity_poly.entity_id
_entity_poly.type
_entity_poly.pdbx_seq_one_letter_code
_entity_poly.pdbx_strand_id
1 'polypeptide(L)'
;MIGAVPQPVFSHLLRLTDHRATFEHALLAEPRRDHGYCTDDMARVLVVTAREPEPTAEVKRLATNALSFLGRAQWADGTCHNRMSAGGHWTDAPSTDDHWGRAIWGLGTAAAHSPVEMVRRLAAIQFERAAVARSPHRRAMAFAAIGAAELLGADQQNVAALKLLADYSRSVPRAPQHPEWPWPEPRLTYGNATLAEAMIAAGVALHHAPLRQRGLDALRWLLGVETSNGHLSPTPVAGRGPEDSAPGFDQQPIEVASLAEACARAAATDSSSIWPGGVMAAVAWFQGDNDLGLPMWDPRSGAGFDGLHADRVNLNQGAESTLAVLATMQHARTLAPVAR
;
A
#
# COMPACT_ATOMS: atom_id res chain seq x y z
N MET A 1 3.51 20.85 -20.05
CA MET A 1 2.91 19.66 -20.70
C MET A 1 3.01 18.54 -19.69
N ILE A 2 1.88 18.04 -19.19
CA ILE A 2 1.89 16.83 -18.36
C ILE A 2 2.30 15.70 -19.32
N GLY A 3 3.46 15.09 -19.09
CA GLY A 3 3.89 13.93 -19.89
C GLY A 3 2.85 12.82 -19.82
N ALA A 4 2.80 11.94 -20.82
CA ALA A 4 1.91 10.78 -20.77
C ALA A 4 2.17 9.99 -19.48
N VAL A 5 1.11 9.69 -18.72
CA VAL A 5 1.22 8.90 -17.49
C VAL A 5 1.75 7.51 -17.86
N PRO A 6 2.88 7.07 -17.25
CA PRO A 6 3.43 5.76 -17.54
C PRO A 6 2.43 4.66 -17.21
N GLN A 7 2.38 3.64 -18.06
CA GLN A 7 1.53 2.48 -17.82
C GLN A 7 2.21 1.50 -16.85
N PRO A 8 1.46 0.81 -15.98
CA PRO A 8 2.01 -0.27 -15.16
C PRO A 8 2.61 -1.39 -16.02
N VAL A 9 3.83 -1.85 -15.68
CA VAL A 9 4.52 -2.94 -16.38
C VAL A 9 4.84 -4.06 -15.40
N PHE A 10 4.25 -5.25 -15.60
CA PHE A 10 4.36 -6.36 -14.65
C PHE A 10 5.57 -7.29 -14.88
N SER A 11 6.43 -7.01 -15.87
CA SER A 11 7.49 -7.91 -16.31
C SER A 11 8.50 -8.25 -15.22
N HIS A 12 8.90 -7.29 -14.39
CA HIS A 12 9.81 -7.56 -13.28
C HIS A 12 9.12 -8.32 -12.13
N LEU A 13 7.88 -7.98 -11.79
CA LEU A 13 7.13 -8.74 -10.79
C LEU A 13 7.00 -10.21 -11.20
N LEU A 14 6.70 -10.48 -12.47
CA LEU A 14 6.68 -11.84 -13.01
C LEU A 14 8.02 -12.56 -12.92
N ARG A 15 9.14 -11.84 -13.02
CA ARG A 15 10.49 -12.40 -12.86
C ARG A 15 10.81 -12.73 -11.41
N LEU A 16 10.32 -11.92 -10.47
CA LEU A 16 10.46 -12.16 -9.03
C LEU A 16 9.54 -13.27 -8.51
N THR A 17 8.54 -13.69 -9.29
CA THR A 17 7.60 -14.74 -8.89
C THR A 17 7.98 -16.10 -9.45
N ASP A 18 8.03 -17.10 -8.58
CA ASP A 18 8.11 -18.50 -8.98
C ASP A 18 6.76 -19.22 -8.77
N HIS A 19 6.76 -20.55 -8.91
CA HIS A 19 5.58 -21.37 -8.68
C HIS A 19 4.96 -21.28 -7.27
N ARG A 20 5.67 -20.74 -6.27
CA ARG A 20 5.22 -20.65 -4.87
C ARG A 20 4.74 -19.28 -4.49
N ALA A 21 5.50 -18.24 -4.84
CA ALA A 21 5.26 -16.84 -4.47
C ALA A 21 6.30 -15.89 -5.09
N THR A 22 6.17 -14.60 -4.81
CA THR A 22 7.14 -13.55 -5.14
C THR A 22 8.23 -13.48 -4.09
N PHE A 23 9.49 -13.54 -4.51
CA PHE A 23 10.63 -13.38 -3.62
C PHE A 23 10.67 -11.95 -3.05
N GLU A 24 10.95 -11.82 -1.75
CA GLU A 24 10.92 -10.54 -1.03
C GLU A 24 12.00 -9.55 -1.55
N HIS A 25 13.22 -10.04 -1.74
CA HIS A 25 14.38 -9.21 -2.06
C HIS A 25 15.01 -9.59 -3.41
N ALA A 26 15.71 -8.62 -4.00
CA ALA A 26 16.55 -8.82 -5.19
C ALA A 26 17.93 -8.19 -5.00
N LEU A 27 18.94 -8.76 -5.66
CA LEU A 27 20.25 -8.14 -5.84
C LEU A 27 20.27 -7.61 -7.27
N LEU A 28 20.23 -6.28 -7.41
CA LEU A 28 19.86 -5.66 -8.68
C LEU A 28 18.51 -6.24 -9.16
N ALA A 29 18.45 -6.83 -10.35
CA ALA A 29 17.25 -7.44 -10.92
C ALA A 29 17.07 -8.94 -10.57
N GLU A 30 18.05 -9.57 -9.91
CA GLU A 30 18.03 -11.01 -9.67
C GLU A 30 17.41 -11.34 -8.31
N PRO A 31 16.42 -12.25 -8.23
CA PRO A 31 15.76 -12.58 -6.97
C PRO A 31 16.73 -13.22 -5.98
N ARG A 32 16.76 -12.70 -4.76
CA ARG A 32 17.54 -13.26 -3.64
C ARG A 32 16.74 -14.35 -2.96
N ARG A 33 16.84 -15.55 -3.52
CA ARG A 33 16.07 -16.72 -3.09
C ARG A 33 16.31 -17.11 -1.63
N ASP A 34 17.45 -16.77 -1.06
CA ASP A 34 17.81 -17.00 0.35
C ASP A 34 16.82 -16.35 1.35
N HIS A 35 16.13 -15.28 0.94
CA HIS A 35 15.17 -14.56 1.79
C HIS A 35 13.75 -15.13 1.71
N GLY A 36 13.48 -16.02 0.77
CA GLY A 36 12.16 -16.63 0.61
C GLY A 36 11.08 -15.62 0.27
N TYR A 37 9.93 -15.76 0.92
CA TYR A 37 8.68 -15.08 0.60
C TYR A 37 8.05 -14.51 1.86
N CYS A 38 7.28 -13.43 1.73
CA CYS A 38 6.51 -12.90 2.85
C CYS A 38 5.04 -12.63 2.53
N THR A 39 4.19 -12.73 3.55
CA THR A 39 2.75 -12.41 3.46
C THR A 39 2.54 -10.94 3.12
N ASP A 40 3.42 -10.06 3.62
CA ASP A 40 3.39 -8.63 3.36
C ASP A 40 3.42 -8.31 1.85
N ASP A 41 4.37 -8.91 1.11
CA ASP A 41 4.50 -8.72 -0.34
C ASP A 41 3.38 -9.42 -1.11
N MET A 42 3.04 -10.66 -0.75
CA MET A 42 1.96 -11.38 -1.44
C MET A 42 0.60 -10.71 -1.29
N ALA A 43 0.37 -10.01 -0.19
CA ALA A 43 -0.79 -9.14 -0.03
C ALA A 43 -0.80 -7.97 -1.03
N ARG A 44 0.34 -7.28 -1.22
CA ARG A 44 0.48 -6.21 -2.20
C ARG A 44 0.36 -6.74 -3.64
N VAL A 45 0.90 -7.93 -3.94
CA VAL A 45 0.69 -8.61 -5.24
C VAL A 45 -0.80 -8.78 -5.51
N LEU A 46 -1.55 -9.24 -4.51
CA LEU A 46 -2.99 -9.41 -4.64
C LEU A 46 -3.72 -8.07 -4.91
N VAL A 47 -3.32 -6.99 -4.23
CA VAL A 47 -3.86 -5.63 -4.49
C VAL A 47 -3.64 -5.21 -5.94
N VAL A 48 -2.39 -5.19 -6.43
CA VAL A 48 -2.09 -4.66 -7.77
C VAL A 48 -2.66 -5.54 -8.89
N THR A 49 -2.70 -6.85 -8.69
CA THR A 49 -3.29 -7.78 -9.69
C THR A 49 -4.81 -7.72 -9.71
N ALA A 50 -5.47 -7.46 -8.57
CA ALA A 50 -6.92 -7.28 -8.52
C ALA A 50 -7.39 -5.96 -9.15
N ARG A 51 -6.54 -4.93 -9.16
CA ARG A 51 -6.84 -3.60 -9.73
C ARG A 51 -6.48 -3.47 -11.22
N GLU A 52 -5.90 -4.50 -11.84
CA GLU A 52 -5.58 -4.46 -13.26
C GLU A 52 -6.83 -4.76 -14.09
N PRO A 53 -7.36 -3.81 -14.90
CA PRO A 53 -8.64 -3.99 -15.59
C PRO A 53 -8.56 -5.00 -16.74
N GLU A 54 -7.43 -5.05 -17.45
CA GLU A 54 -7.20 -5.95 -18.58
C GLU A 54 -5.96 -6.85 -18.33
N PRO A 55 -6.00 -7.73 -17.33
CA PRO A 55 -4.82 -8.49 -16.96
C PRO A 55 -4.55 -9.61 -17.97
N THR A 56 -3.28 -9.78 -18.32
CA THR A 56 -2.80 -10.93 -19.09
C THR A 56 -3.03 -12.24 -18.32
N ALA A 57 -2.85 -13.37 -19.00
CA ALA A 57 -2.95 -14.69 -18.35
C ALA A 57 -1.92 -14.83 -17.21
N GLU A 58 -0.73 -14.27 -17.36
CA GLU A 58 0.33 -14.22 -16.36
C GLU A 58 -0.12 -13.45 -15.11
N VAL A 59 -0.71 -12.27 -15.27
CA VAL A 59 -1.18 -11.43 -14.16
C VAL A 59 -2.35 -12.11 -13.43
N LYS A 60 -3.25 -12.79 -14.14
CA LYS A 60 -4.30 -13.62 -13.52
C LYS A 60 -3.72 -14.79 -12.71
N ARG A 61 -2.61 -15.39 -13.18
CA ARG A 61 -1.89 -16.43 -12.43
C ARG A 61 -1.24 -15.85 -11.17
N LEU A 62 -0.66 -14.64 -11.24
CA LEU A 62 -0.13 -13.94 -10.05
C LEU A 62 -1.21 -13.74 -8.99
N ALA A 63 -2.40 -13.25 -9.36
CA ALA A 63 -3.53 -13.08 -8.45
C ALA A 63 -3.92 -14.39 -7.76
N THR A 64 -3.99 -15.48 -8.54
CA THR A 64 -4.32 -16.81 -8.03
C THR A 64 -3.25 -17.32 -7.06
N ASN A 65 -1.97 -17.16 -7.42
CA ASN A 65 -0.83 -17.57 -6.59
C ASN A 65 -0.80 -16.78 -5.27
N ALA A 66 -1.01 -15.47 -5.33
CA ALA A 66 -1.10 -14.61 -4.15
C ALA A 66 -2.22 -15.04 -3.21
N LEU A 67 -3.43 -15.25 -3.74
CA LEU A 67 -4.56 -15.73 -2.94
C LEU A 67 -4.28 -17.11 -2.31
N SER A 68 -3.64 -18.03 -3.04
CA SER A 68 -3.25 -19.34 -2.49
C SER A 68 -2.15 -19.24 -1.44
N PHE A 69 -1.21 -18.30 -1.56
CA PHE A 69 -0.21 -18.03 -0.54
C PHE A 69 -0.85 -17.48 0.74
N LEU A 70 -1.69 -16.45 0.63
CA LEU A 70 -2.37 -15.86 1.78
C LEU A 70 -3.26 -16.90 2.50
N GLY A 71 -3.95 -17.75 1.75
CA GLY A 71 -4.76 -18.83 2.35
C GLY A 71 -3.95 -19.86 3.12
N ARG A 72 -2.70 -20.11 2.75
CA ARG A 72 -1.76 -20.97 3.50
C ARG A 72 -1.13 -20.27 4.70
N ALA A 73 -1.04 -18.94 4.67
CA ALA A 73 -0.48 -18.13 5.75
C ALA A 73 -1.45 -18.00 6.92
N GLN A 74 -2.77 -18.09 6.67
CA GLN A 74 -3.80 -17.95 7.69
C GLN A 74 -3.82 -19.11 8.68
N TRP A 75 -3.95 -18.74 9.95
CA TRP A 75 -4.21 -19.65 11.05
C TRP A 75 -5.70 -19.67 11.43
N ALA A 76 -6.11 -20.67 12.22
CA ALA A 76 -7.51 -20.92 12.54
C ALA A 76 -8.18 -19.80 13.39
N ASP A 77 -7.39 -19.03 14.13
CA ASP A 77 -7.85 -17.91 14.97
C ASP A 77 -7.83 -16.55 14.23
N GLY A 78 -7.51 -16.55 12.94
CA GLY A 78 -7.44 -15.36 12.10
C GLY A 78 -6.08 -14.66 12.09
N THR A 79 -5.10 -15.12 12.87
CA THR A 79 -3.71 -14.67 12.75
C THR A 79 -3.06 -15.17 11.45
N CYS A 80 -1.94 -14.58 11.06
CA CYS A 80 -1.22 -14.98 9.83
C CYS A 80 0.27 -15.18 10.12
N HIS A 81 0.86 -16.21 9.53
CA HIS A 81 2.31 -16.26 9.32
C HIS A 81 2.73 -15.15 8.37
N ASN A 82 3.97 -14.66 8.52
CA ASN A 82 4.60 -13.75 7.59
C ASN A 82 5.70 -14.44 6.78
N ARG A 83 6.64 -15.13 7.43
CA ARG A 83 7.94 -15.50 6.82
C ARG A 83 7.95 -16.95 6.33
N MET A 84 8.01 -17.14 5.01
CA MET A 84 8.18 -18.45 4.39
C MET A 84 9.57 -18.59 3.77
N SER A 85 10.32 -19.61 4.18
CA SER A 85 11.59 -19.98 3.55
C SER A 85 11.40 -20.38 2.07
N ALA A 86 12.47 -20.33 1.28
CA ALA A 86 12.46 -20.80 -0.12
C ALA A 86 11.96 -22.24 -0.29
N GLY A 87 12.18 -23.10 0.73
CA GLY A 87 11.69 -24.49 0.77
C GLY A 87 10.18 -24.62 1.01
N GLY A 88 9.49 -23.53 1.36
CA GLY A 88 8.06 -23.51 1.65
C GLY A 88 7.67 -23.78 3.10
N HIS A 89 8.62 -23.66 4.04
CA HIS A 89 8.35 -23.79 5.47
C HIS A 89 8.17 -22.41 6.09
N TRP A 90 7.12 -22.23 6.89
CA TRP A 90 6.97 -21.07 7.76
C TRP A 90 8.08 -21.05 8.81
N THR A 91 8.65 -19.87 9.05
CA THR A 91 9.83 -19.68 9.92
C THR A 91 9.53 -18.80 11.14
N ASP A 92 8.28 -18.39 11.28
CA ASP A 92 7.74 -17.53 12.33
C ASP A 92 6.47 -18.14 12.93
N ALA A 93 6.02 -17.57 14.04
CA ALA A 93 4.70 -17.85 14.61
C ALA A 93 3.65 -16.93 13.98
N PRO A 94 2.40 -17.37 13.83
CA PRO A 94 1.37 -16.51 13.28
C PRO A 94 1.03 -15.39 14.28
N SER A 95 0.87 -14.17 13.77
CA SER A 95 0.60 -12.95 14.57
C SER A 95 -0.38 -12.02 13.85
N THR A 96 -0.61 -10.83 14.43
CA THR A 96 -1.42 -9.75 13.84
C THR A 96 -0.58 -8.50 13.55
N ASP A 97 0.70 -8.66 13.23
CA ASP A 97 1.55 -7.54 12.81
C ASP A 97 1.14 -7.02 11.42
N ASP A 98 1.92 -6.13 10.83
CA ASP A 98 1.53 -5.43 9.59
C ASP A 98 1.16 -6.36 8.44
N HIS A 99 1.80 -7.52 8.31
CA HIS A 99 1.49 -8.51 7.28
C HIS A 99 0.06 -9.06 7.38
N TRP A 100 -0.50 -9.19 8.60
CA TRP A 100 -1.90 -9.55 8.79
C TRP A 100 -2.82 -8.43 8.29
N GLY A 101 -2.50 -7.18 8.65
CA GLY A 101 -3.24 -6.02 8.18
C GLY A 101 -3.24 -5.90 6.66
N ARG A 102 -2.08 -6.11 6.04
CA ARG A 102 -1.95 -6.13 4.58
C ARG A 102 -2.66 -7.31 3.95
N ALA A 103 -2.60 -8.50 4.53
CA ALA A 103 -3.35 -9.65 4.03
C ALA A 103 -4.85 -9.31 3.95
N ILE A 104 -5.42 -8.71 5.00
CA ILE A 104 -6.81 -8.23 4.99
C ILE A 104 -7.03 -7.16 3.91
N TRP A 105 -6.10 -6.21 3.74
CA TRP A 105 -6.16 -5.22 2.67
C TRP A 105 -6.23 -5.86 1.27
N GLY A 106 -5.32 -6.78 0.97
CA GLY A 106 -5.27 -7.50 -0.31
C GLY A 106 -6.52 -8.34 -0.54
N LEU A 107 -7.00 -9.05 0.48
CA LEU A 107 -8.21 -9.88 0.40
C LEU A 107 -9.46 -9.03 0.16
N GLY A 108 -9.63 -7.93 0.89
CA GLY A 108 -10.77 -7.02 0.71
C GLY A 108 -10.77 -6.38 -0.68
N THR A 109 -9.59 -5.92 -1.15
CA THR A 109 -9.41 -5.37 -2.50
C THR A 109 -9.75 -6.41 -3.57
N ALA A 110 -9.24 -7.64 -3.42
CA ALA A 110 -9.50 -8.71 -4.38
C ALA A 110 -10.95 -9.15 -4.41
N ALA A 111 -11.62 -9.21 -3.26
CA ALA A 111 -13.04 -9.53 -3.17
C ALA A 111 -13.89 -8.50 -3.93
N ALA A 112 -13.52 -7.22 -3.86
CA ALA A 112 -14.25 -6.15 -4.52
C ALA A 112 -13.95 -6.03 -6.02
N HIS A 113 -12.68 -6.12 -6.41
CA HIS A 113 -12.24 -5.63 -7.72
C HIS A 113 -11.67 -6.69 -8.66
N SER A 114 -11.29 -7.88 -8.16
CA SER A 114 -10.54 -8.83 -9.00
C SER A 114 -11.35 -9.21 -10.24
N PRO A 115 -10.76 -9.17 -11.45
CA PRO A 115 -11.46 -9.61 -12.67
C PRO A 115 -11.61 -11.13 -12.75
N VAL A 116 -10.96 -11.88 -11.85
CA VAL A 116 -11.08 -13.34 -11.75
C VAL A 116 -12.15 -13.69 -10.71
N GLU A 117 -13.29 -14.22 -11.15
CA GLU A 117 -14.44 -14.49 -10.29
C GLU A 117 -14.12 -15.40 -9.09
N MET A 118 -13.37 -16.48 -9.33
CA MET A 118 -12.97 -17.39 -8.26
C MET A 118 -12.11 -16.68 -7.20
N VAL A 119 -11.23 -15.76 -7.63
CA VAL A 119 -10.41 -14.97 -6.72
C VAL A 119 -11.29 -14.06 -5.86
N ARG A 120 -12.28 -13.38 -6.45
CA ARG A 120 -13.22 -12.54 -5.67
C ARG A 120 -13.92 -13.33 -4.56
N ARG A 121 -14.54 -14.47 -4.93
CA ARG A 121 -15.32 -15.30 -4.00
C ARG A 121 -14.47 -15.85 -2.85
N LEU A 122 -13.30 -16.41 -3.18
CA LEU A 122 -12.40 -16.98 -2.18
C LEU A 122 -11.72 -15.92 -1.32
N ALA A 123 -11.43 -14.73 -1.87
CA ALA A 123 -10.87 -13.63 -1.13
C ALA A 123 -11.84 -13.12 -0.04
N ALA A 124 -13.15 -13.05 -0.32
CA ALA A 124 -14.16 -12.70 0.69
C ALA A 124 -14.19 -13.72 1.86
N ILE A 125 -14.15 -15.02 1.56
CA ILE A 125 -14.12 -16.08 2.59
C ILE A 125 -12.84 -15.99 3.44
N GLN A 126 -11.69 -15.79 2.79
CA GLN A 126 -10.41 -15.63 3.48
C GLN A 126 -10.34 -14.33 4.29
N PHE A 127 -10.97 -13.25 3.80
CA PHE A 127 -11.09 -11.99 4.54
C PHE A 127 -11.84 -12.23 5.86
N GLU A 128 -13.01 -12.87 5.82
CA GLU A 128 -13.84 -13.10 7.00
C GLU A 128 -13.12 -13.92 8.07
N ARG A 129 -12.32 -14.92 7.64
CA ARG A 129 -11.48 -15.72 8.53
C ARG A 129 -10.40 -14.90 9.24
N ALA A 130 -9.64 -14.10 8.49
CA ALA A 130 -8.59 -13.26 9.06
C ALA A 130 -9.15 -12.12 9.93
N ALA A 131 -10.32 -11.57 9.55
CA ALA A 131 -11.01 -10.49 10.23
C ALA A 131 -11.62 -10.88 11.59
N VAL A 132 -11.45 -12.11 12.07
CA VAL A 132 -11.78 -12.49 13.45
C VAL A 132 -10.78 -11.88 14.44
N ALA A 133 -9.50 -11.78 14.06
CA ALA A 133 -8.44 -11.26 14.92
C ALA A 133 -8.38 -9.72 14.92
N ARG A 134 -7.65 -9.13 15.86
CA ARG A 134 -7.33 -7.69 15.92
C ARG A 134 -5.87 -7.49 16.26
N SER A 135 -5.29 -6.44 15.71
CA SER A 135 -3.92 -6.04 16.05
C SER A 135 -3.90 -4.96 17.13
N PRO A 136 -2.96 -5.03 18.09
CA PRO A 136 -2.66 -3.89 18.94
C PRO A 136 -1.91 -2.77 18.18
N HIS A 137 -1.39 -3.05 16.98
CA HIS A 137 -0.62 -2.12 16.18
C HIS A 137 -1.52 -1.27 15.29
N ARG A 138 -1.31 0.06 15.33
CA ARG A 138 -2.14 1.04 14.61
C ARG A 138 -2.07 0.85 13.09
N ARG A 139 -0.86 0.60 12.56
CA ARG A 139 -0.62 0.44 11.12
C ARG A 139 -1.26 -0.85 10.59
N ALA A 140 -1.04 -2.00 11.24
CA ALA A 140 -1.77 -3.24 10.95
C ALA A 140 -3.30 -3.06 10.95
N MET A 141 -3.86 -2.39 11.97
CA MET A 141 -5.31 -2.08 12.00
C MET A 141 -5.75 -1.12 10.88
N ALA A 142 -4.90 -0.17 10.47
CA ALA A 142 -5.19 0.74 9.37
C ALA A 142 -5.23 0.02 8.02
N PHE A 143 -4.25 -0.85 7.72
CA PHE A 143 -4.29 -1.69 6.52
C PHE A 143 -5.55 -2.56 6.49
N ALA A 144 -5.88 -3.21 7.62
CA ALA A 144 -7.08 -4.03 7.72
C ALA A 144 -8.36 -3.23 7.49
N ALA A 145 -8.43 -2.00 8.01
CA ALA A 145 -9.56 -1.10 7.82
C ALA A 145 -9.73 -0.69 6.35
N ILE A 146 -8.64 -0.42 5.63
CA ILE A 146 -8.69 -0.15 4.20
C ILE A 146 -9.30 -1.35 3.46
N GLY A 147 -8.82 -2.58 3.72
CA GLY A 147 -9.40 -3.80 3.15
C GLY A 147 -10.89 -3.97 3.44
N ALA A 148 -11.30 -3.72 4.68
CA ALA A 148 -12.71 -3.79 5.06
C ALA A 148 -13.57 -2.77 4.29
N ALA A 149 -13.08 -1.55 4.11
CA ALA A 149 -13.78 -0.54 3.33
C ALA A 149 -13.89 -0.93 1.84
N GLU A 150 -12.85 -1.53 1.25
CA GLU A 150 -12.92 -2.07 -0.11
C GLU A 150 -14.00 -3.16 -0.24
N LEU A 151 -14.02 -4.13 0.69
CA LEU A 151 -15.02 -5.20 0.68
C LEU A 151 -16.45 -4.66 0.79
N LEU A 152 -16.69 -3.66 1.64
CA LEU A 152 -18.01 -3.02 1.77
C LEU A 152 -18.46 -2.29 0.50
N GLY A 153 -17.52 -1.92 -0.39
CA GLY A 153 -17.85 -1.40 -1.71
C GLY A 153 -18.57 -2.42 -2.60
N ALA A 154 -18.29 -3.71 -2.42
CA ALA A 154 -18.92 -4.81 -3.16
C ALA A 154 -20.04 -5.52 -2.38
N ASP A 155 -19.92 -5.61 -1.05
CA ASP A 155 -20.92 -6.20 -0.16
C ASP A 155 -21.13 -5.28 1.07
N GLN A 156 -22.06 -4.34 0.93
CA GLN A 156 -22.36 -3.33 1.96
C GLN A 156 -22.86 -3.92 3.30
N GLN A 157 -23.30 -5.18 3.30
CA GLN A 157 -23.84 -5.86 4.48
C GLN A 157 -22.85 -6.83 5.13
N ASN A 158 -21.59 -6.86 4.65
CA ASN A 158 -20.60 -7.78 5.19
C ASN A 158 -20.32 -7.51 6.68
N VAL A 159 -20.76 -8.43 7.54
CA VAL A 159 -20.71 -8.28 9.00
C VAL A 159 -19.29 -8.20 9.53
N ALA A 160 -18.36 -8.99 8.96
CA ALA A 160 -16.97 -9.01 9.41
C ALA A 160 -16.28 -7.66 9.12
N ALA A 161 -16.49 -7.11 7.91
CA ALA A 161 -15.94 -5.82 7.53
C ALA A 161 -16.52 -4.67 8.35
N LEU A 162 -17.85 -4.63 8.56
CA LEU A 162 -18.50 -3.63 9.42
C LEU A 162 -17.95 -3.65 10.84
N LYS A 163 -17.79 -4.84 11.44
CA LYS A 163 -17.23 -4.99 12.78
C LYS A 163 -15.77 -4.52 12.84
N LEU A 164 -14.97 -4.85 11.83
CA LEU A 164 -13.56 -4.44 11.76
C LEU A 164 -13.44 -2.90 11.69
N LEU A 165 -14.23 -2.25 10.84
CA LEU A 165 -14.25 -0.79 10.74
C LEU A 165 -14.74 -0.11 12.02
N ALA A 166 -15.74 -0.68 12.70
CA ALA A 166 -16.22 -0.18 13.98
C ALA A 166 -15.13 -0.28 15.06
N ASP A 167 -14.37 -1.38 15.09
CA ASP A 167 -13.27 -1.59 16.03
C ASP A 167 -12.10 -0.63 15.74
N TYR A 168 -11.74 -0.45 14.46
CA TYR A 168 -10.75 0.52 14.01
C TYR A 168 -11.17 1.95 14.39
N SER A 169 -12.39 2.36 14.10
CA SER A 169 -12.86 3.73 14.37
C SER A 169 -12.80 4.08 15.87
N ARG A 170 -13.00 3.09 16.75
CA ARG A 170 -12.87 3.25 18.20
C ARG A 170 -11.42 3.29 18.68
N SER A 171 -10.48 2.72 17.92
CA SER A 171 -9.05 2.71 18.28
C SER A 171 -8.29 3.96 17.80
N VAL A 172 -8.84 4.68 16.81
CA VAL A 172 -8.25 5.94 16.32
C VAL A 172 -8.21 6.97 17.46
N PRO A 173 -7.02 7.49 17.83
CA PRO A 173 -6.89 8.51 18.87
C PRO A 173 -7.73 9.75 18.56
N ARG A 174 -8.01 10.59 19.55
CA ARG A 174 -8.60 11.92 19.29
C ARG A 174 -7.60 12.81 18.55
N ALA A 175 -8.10 13.85 17.90
CA ALA A 175 -7.25 14.81 17.20
C ALA A 175 -6.20 15.40 18.16
N PRO A 176 -4.92 15.47 17.76
CA PRO A 176 -3.89 16.14 18.53
C PRO A 176 -4.27 17.60 18.76
N GLN A 177 -3.90 18.14 19.92
CA GLN A 177 -4.12 19.55 20.24
C GLN A 177 -2.90 20.42 19.89
N HIS A 178 -1.84 19.87 19.28
CA HIS A 178 -0.64 20.62 18.94
C HIS A 178 -0.79 21.31 17.58
N PRO A 179 -0.85 22.65 17.50
CA PRO A 179 -1.12 23.36 16.25
C PRO A 179 -0.05 23.12 15.17
N GLU A 180 1.22 22.99 15.58
CA GLU A 180 2.35 22.82 14.66
C GLU A 180 2.60 21.34 14.27
N TRP A 181 1.99 20.40 15.01
CA TRP A 181 2.14 18.96 14.76
C TRP A 181 0.79 18.25 14.92
N PRO A 182 -0.15 18.43 13.97
CA PRO A 182 -1.48 17.83 13.99
C PRO A 182 -1.49 16.32 13.67
N TRP A 183 -0.33 15.65 13.64
CA TRP A 183 -0.22 14.21 13.38
C TRP A 183 -0.54 13.36 14.64
N PRO A 184 -1.28 12.23 14.52
CA PRO A 184 -1.70 11.40 15.66
C PRO A 184 -0.57 10.67 16.40
N GLU A 185 0.65 10.72 15.88
CA GLU A 185 1.84 10.11 16.45
C GLU A 185 2.89 11.19 16.76
N PRO A 186 3.70 11.02 17.81
CA PRO A 186 4.71 12.02 18.20
C PRO A 186 5.80 12.22 17.14
N ARG A 187 5.96 11.25 16.23
CA ARG A 187 6.89 11.28 15.10
C ARG A 187 6.25 10.55 13.91
N LEU A 188 6.62 10.98 12.71
CA LEU A 188 6.44 10.22 11.48
C LEU A 188 7.43 9.06 11.47
N THR A 189 6.96 7.95 10.95
CA THR A 189 7.62 6.64 10.98
C THR A 189 7.57 6.10 9.55
N TYR A 190 6.89 5.00 9.27
CA TYR A 190 6.71 4.45 7.93
C TYR A 190 5.22 4.34 7.58
N GLY A 191 4.91 4.18 6.29
CA GLY A 191 3.57 4.08 5.73
C GLY A 191 2.62 5.14 6.27
N ASN A 192 3.11 6.36 6.51
CA ASN A 192 2.39 7.33 7.35
C ASN A 192 1.01 7.65 6.76
N ALA A 193 0.93 7.80 5.43
CA ALA A 193 -0.30 8.11 4.72
C ALA A 193 -1.39 7.03 4.88
N THR A 194 -1.04 5.77 5.18
CA THR A 194 -2.00 4.69 5.45
C THR A 194 -2.92 5.04 6.64
N LEU A 195 -2.40 5.74 7.66
CA LEU A 195 -3.24 6.15 8.80
C LEU A 195 -4.33 7.13 8.36
N ALA A 196 -3.98 8.08 7.49
CA ALA A 196 -4.93 9.04 6.93
C ALA A 196 -5.92 8.37 5.97
N GLU A 197 -5.43 7.49 5.09
CA GLU A 197 -6.25 6.72 4.17
C GLU A 197 -7.31 5.90 4.91
N ALA A 198 -6.93 5.17 5.96
CA ALA A 198 -7.85 4.35 6.73
C ALA A 198 -8.94 5.17 7.44
N MET A 199 -8.62 6.38 7.93
CA MET A 199 -9.62 7.30 8.49
C MET A 199 -10.62 7.77 7.41
N ILE A 200 -10.14 8.08 6.21
CA ILE A 200 -11.01 8.44 5.08
C ILE A 200 -11.89 7.25 4.69
N ALA A 201 -11.30 6.07 4.52
CA ALA A 201 -11.99 4.85 4.12
C ALA A 201 -13.10 4.47 5.12
N ALA A 202 -12.76 4.38 6.40
CA ALA A 202 -13.71 4.08 7.46
C ALA A 202 -14.79 5.16 7.60
N GLY A 203 -14.40 6.44 7.49
CA GLY A 203 -15.33 7.57 7.58
C GLY A 203 -16.35 7.62 6.43
N VAL A 204 -15.98 7.18 5.24
CA VAL A 204 -16.92 7.01 4.11
C VAL A 204 -17.82 5.80 4.36
N ALA A 205 -17.24 4.63 4.60
CA ALA A 205 -17.98 3.37 4.71
C ALA A 205 -18.96 3.32 5.91
N LEU A 206 -18.63 4.00 7.02
CA LEU A 206 -19.50 4.10 8.21
C LEU A 206 -20.34 5.38 8.23
N HIS A 207 -20.32 6.19 7.17
CA HIS A 207 -20.95 7.52 7.12
C HIS A 207 -20.53 8.45 8.29
N HIS A 208 -19.31 8.28 8.81
CA HIS A 208 -18.78 9.05 9.93
C HIS A 208 -18.02 10.29 9.43
N ALA A 209 -18.75 11.38 9.12
CA ALA A 209 -18.18 12.59 8.54
C ALA A 209 -17.00 13.22 9.34
N PRO A 210 -17.03 13.29 10.69
CA PRO A 210 -15.87 13.80 11.44
C PRO A 210 -14.59 12.96 11.28
N LEU A 211 -14.69 11.63 11.21
CA LEU A 211 -13.52 10.76 11.02
C LEU A 211 -12.94 10.95 9.62
N ARG A 212 -13.81 11.01 8.61
CA ARG A 212 -13.42 11.31 7.23
C ARG A 212 -12.68 12.64 7.12
N GLN A 213 -13.22 13.70 7.72
CA GLN A 213 -12.59 15.02 7.68
C GLN A 213 -11.21 15.02 8.34
N ARG A 214 -11.08 14.37 9.49
CA ARG A 214 -9.77 14.21 10.16
C ARG A 214 -8.74 13.50 9.29
N GLY A 215 -9.17 12.49 8.53
CA GLY A 215 -8.31 11.81 7.56
C GLY A 215 -7.84 12.74 6.44
N LEU A 216 -8.75 13.53 5.86
CA LEU A 216 -8.40 14.54 4.83
C LEU A 216 -7.45 15.61 5.37
N ASP A 217 -7.69 16.12 6.58
CA ASP A 217 -6.85 17.15 7.19
C ASP A 217 -5.44 16.60 7.51
N ALA A 218 -5.36 15.38 8.05
CA ALA A 218 -4.09 14.70 8.30
C ALA A 218 -3.29 14.45 7.01
N LEU A 219 -3.95 14.00 5.94
CA LEU A 219 -3.31 13.79 4.64
C LEU A 219 -2.82 15.09 4.01
N ARG A 220 -3.63 16.17 4.08
CA ARG A 220 -3.24 17.50 3.59
C ARG A 220 -1.99 18.00 4.31
N TRP A 221 -1.95 17.85 5.63
CA TRP A 221 -0.79 18.22 6.42
C TRP A 221 0.44 17.37 6.05
N LEU A 222 0.26 16.04 5.92
CA LEU A 222 1.35 15.13 5.58
C LEU A 222 1.96 15.48 4.22
N LEU A 223 1.13 15.74 3.19
CA LEU A 223 1.61 16.19 1.89
C LEU A 223 2.46 17.47 2.00
N GLY A 224 2.04 18.42 2.84
CA GLY A 224 2.82 19.64 3.09
C GLY A 224 4.17 19.36 3.74
N VAL A 225 4.23 18.44 4.70
CA VAL A 225 5.47 18.03 5.37
C VAL A 225 6.38 17.21 4.46
N GLU A 226 5.81 16.37 3.60
CA GLU A 226 6.53 15.48 2.68
C GLU A 226 6.76 16.10 1.30
N THR A 227 6.60 17.42 1.17
CA THR A 227 6.93 18.18 -0.04
C THR A 227 8.00 19.22 0.29
N SER A 228 9.07 19.26 -0.49
CA SER A 228 10.14 20.25 -0.37
C SER A 228 10.57 20.70 -1.76
N ASN A 229 10.85 21.98 -1.94
CA ASN A 229 11.31 22.56 -3.22
C ASN A 229 10.46 22.21 -4.45
N GLY A 230 9.16 21.88 -4.26
CA GLY A 230 8.23 21.57 -5.34
C GLY A 230 8.08 20.08 -5.68
N HIS A 231 8.84 19.20 -5.04
CA HIS A 231 8.78 17.74 -5.23
C HIS A 231 8.56 17.00 -3.91
N LEU A 232 8.25 15.71 -3.98
CA LEU A 232 8.10 14.88 -2.77
C LEU A 232 9.47 14.62 -2.12
N SER A 233 9.58 14.95 -0.84
CA SER A 233 10.72 14.64 0.04
C SER A 233 10.17 13.87 1.25
N PRO A 234 9.80 12.59 1.06
CA PRO A 234 9.10 11.79 2.06
C PRO A 234 9.95 11.57 3.31
N THR A 235 9.28 11.16 4.39
CA THR A 235 9.92 10.78 5.65
C THR A 235 10.98 9.70 5.41
N PRO A 236 12.22 9.86 5.93
CA PRO A 236 13.24 8.84 5.79
C PRO A 236 12.98 7.63 6.69
N VAL A 237 13.69 6.53 6.46
CA VAL A 237 13.61 5.29 7.26
C VAL A 237 13.80 5.51 8.77
N ALA A 238 14.59 6.51 9.17
CA ALA A 238 14.79 6.88 10.58
C ALA A 238 13.60 7.66 11.20
N GLY A 239 12.58 7.97 10.42
CA GLY A 239 11.43 8.79 10.80
C GLY A 239 11.73 10.29 10.77
N ARG A 240 10.69 11.09 11.05
CA ARG A 240 10.78 12.56 11.16
C ARG A 240 9.96 13.04 12.34
N GLY A 241 10.56 13.84 13.21
CA GLY A 241 9.88 14.56 14.28
C GLY A 241 9.76 16.05 13.98
N PRO A 242 9.13 16.81 14.90
CA PRO A 242 8.91 18.25 14.74
C PRO A 242 10.19 19.09 14.59
N GLU A 243 11.30 18.66 15.17
CA GLU A 243 12.57 19.38 15.20
C GLU A 243 13.56 18.94 14.11
N ASP A 244 13.22 17.90 13.34
CA ASP A 244 14.10 17.34 12.33
C ASP A 244 14.07 18.17 11.04
N SER A 245 15.23 18.31 10.39
CA SER A 245 15.38 19.06 9.14
C SER A 245 15.13 18.20 7.90
N ALA A 246 14.86 18.86 6.78
CA ALA A 246 14.65 18.27 5.45
C ALA A 246 15.77 18.67 4.47
N PRO A 247 16.07 17.87 3.44
CA PRO A 247 15.55 16.52 3.18
C PRO A 247 16.17 15.47 4.12
N GLY A 248 15.45 14.37 4.33
CA GLY A 248 15.95 13.21 5.08
C GLY A 248 16.23 12.03 4.15
N PHE A 249 17.15 11.15 4.57
CA PHE A 249 17.47 9.89 3.87
C PHE A 249 17.64 8.75 4.89
N ASP A 250 17.44 7.49 4.51
CA ASP A 250 17.06 7.00 3.18
C ASP A 250 15.56 7.11 2.93
N GLN A 251 15.15 7.52 1.73
CA GLN A 251 13.74 7.57 1.33
C GLN A 251 13.34 6.26 0.66
N GLN A 252 12.15 5.75 1.00
CA GLN A 252 11.69 4.45 0.51
C GLN A 252 10.43 4.59 -0.37
N PRO A 253 10.33 3.80 -1.46
CA PRO A 253 9.16 3.78 -2.35
C PRO A 253 7.81 3.57 -1.64
N ILE A 254 7.80 2.86 -0.52
CA ILE A 254 6.58 2.61 0.26
C ILE A 254 5.92 3.89 0.77
N GLU A 255 6.70 4.89 1.20
CA GLU A 255 6.12 6.17 1.66
C GLU A 255 5.40 6.85 0.49
N VAL A 256 6.06 6.91 -0.67
CA VAL A 256 5.56 7.54 -1.90
C VAL A 256 4.31 6.84 -2.42
N ALA A 257 4.31 5.50 -2.45
CA ALA A 257 3.12 4.74 -2.86
C ALA A 257 1.97 4.90 -1.86
N SER A 258 2.24 4.97 -0.55
CA SER A 258 1.20 5.19 0.45
C SER A 258 0.56 6.58 0.33
N LEU A 259 1.33 7.62 -0.01
CA LEU A 259 0.80 8.95 -0.34
C LEU A 259 -0.11 8.87 -1.57
N ALA A 260 0.30 8.16 -2.63
CA ALA A 260 -0.50 8.00 -3.83
C ALA A 260 -1.83 7.27 -3.55
N GLU A 261 -1.81 6.17 -2.79
CA GLU A 261 -3.02 5.45 -2.36
C GLU A 261 -3.98 6.36 -1.58
N ALA A 262 -3.47 7.06 -0.57
CA ALA A 262 -4.26 7.96 0.26
C ALA A 262 -4.86 9.12 -0.55
N CYS A 263 -4.08 9.71 -1.46
CA CYS A 263 -4.53 10.77 -2.34
C CYS A 263 -5.58 10.30 -3.33
N ALA A 264 -5.40 9.13 -3.95
CA ALA A 264 -6.41 8.55 -4.84
C ALA A 264 -7.73 8.31 -4.10
N ARG A 265 -7.68 7.82 -2.86
CA ARG A 265 -8.88 7.70 -2.01
C ARG A 265 -9.51 9.04 -1.67
N ALA A 266 -8.71 10.05 -1.31
CA ALA A 266 -9.19 11.39 -1.01
C ALA A 266 -9.89 12.03 -2.22
N ALA A 267 -9.36 11.85 -3.42
CA ALA A 267 -9.93 12.36 -4.67
C ALA A 267 -11.35 11.83 -4.96
N ALA A 268 -11.69 10.64 -4.46
CA ALA A 268 -13.03 10.06 -4.61
C ALA A 268 -14.09 10.70 -3.68
N THR A 269 -13.67 11.48 -2.66
CA THR A 269 -14.59 12.09 -1.68
C THR A 269 -14.45 13.60 -1.52
N ASP A 270 -13.36 14.20 -1.98
CA ASP A 270 -13.09 15.64 -1.94
C ASP A 270 -12.58 16.09 -3.32
N SER A 271 -13.21 17.10 -3.89
CA SER A 271 -12.91 17.65 -5.22
C SER A 271 -11.63 18.49 -5.29
N SER A 272 -10.92 18.69 -4.18
CA SER A 272 -9.68 19.48 -4.17
C SER A 272 -8.63 18.91 -5.13
N SER A 273 -8.02 19.78 -5.95
CA SER A 273 -6.98 19.40 -6.92
C SER A 273 -5.68 18.92 -6.28
N ILE A 274 -5.51 19.13 -4.97
CA ILE A 274 -4.33 18.66 -4.24
C ILE A 274 -4.21 17.13 -4.26
N TRP A 275 -5.33 16.39 -4.35
CA TRP A 275 -5.31 14.93 -4.30
C TRP A 275 -4.83 14.30 -5.61
N PRO A 276 -5.40 14.63 -6.79
CA PRO A 276 -4.78 14.21 -8.05
C PRO A 276 -3.35 14.74 -8.19
N GLY A 277 -3.08 15.95 -7.68
CA GLY A 277 -1.72 16.53 -7.62
C GLY A 277 -0.74 15.65 -6.84
N GLY A 278 -1.13 15.14 -5.66
CA GLY A 278 -0.31 14.23 -4.85
C GLY A 278 0.01 12.90 -5.54
N VAL A 279 -0.96 12.33 -6.26
CA VAL A 279 -0.72 11.12 -7.07
C VAL A 279 0.29 11.40 -8.18
N MET A 280 0.16 12.55 -8.87
CA MET A 280 1.10 12.93 -9.91
C MET A 280 2.49 13.27 -9.37
N ALA A 281 2.59 13.84 -8.17
CA ALA A 281 3.87 14.07 -7.49
C ALA A 281 4.56 12.75 -7.13
N ALA A 282 3.80 11.72 -6.73
CA ALA A 282 4.34 10.37 -6.52
C ALA A 282 4.89 9.74 -7.81
N VAL A 283 4.18 9.89 -8.94
CA VAL A 283 4.70 9.49 -10.25
C VAL A 283 5.99 10.24 -10.59
N ALA A 284 6.01 11.56 -10.38
CA ALA A 284 7.17 12.40 -10.65
C ALA A 284 8.39 11.98 -9.81
N TRP A 285 8.20 11.65 -8.53
CA TRP A 285 9.26 11.12 -7.66
C TRP A 285 9.90 9.86 -8.22
N PHE A 286 9.10 8.91 -8.72
CA PHE A 286 9.62 7.72 -9.40
C PHE A 286 10.38 8.07 -10.70
N GLN A 287 9.94 9.09 -11.43
CA GLN A 287 10.60 9.58 -12.65
C GLN A 287 11.88 10.39 -12.38
N GLY A 288 12.18 10.71 -11.13
CA GLY A 288 13.39 11.42 -10.72
C GLY A 288 13.16 12.85 -10.24
N ASP A 289 11.92 13.33 -10.16
CA ASP A 289 11.59 14.60 -9.50
C ASP A 289 11.57 14.38 -7.98
N ASN A 290 12.77 14.23 -7.42
CA ASN A 290 13.06 13.94 -6.03
C ASN A 290 14.34 14.65 -5.59
N ASP A 291 14.73 14.49 -4.33
CA ASP A 291 15.84 15.26 -3.74
C ASP A 291 17.21 15.09 -4.43
N LEU A 292 17.41 14.04 -5.23
CA LEU A 292 18.65 13.85 -6.00
C LEU A 292 18.50 13.99 -7.52
N GLY A 293 17.28 14.17 -8.05
CA GLY A 293 17.10 14.20 -9.50
C GLY A 293 17.29 12.82 -10.18
N LEU A 294 17.19 11.71 -9.43
CA LEU A 294 17.54 10.37 -9.91
C LEU A 294 16.30 9.47 -10.06
N PRO A 295 16.09 8.80 -11.21
CA PRO A 295 14.98 7.86 -11.37
C PRO A 295 14.98 6.73 -10.35
N MET A 296 13.79 6.41 -9.82
CA MET A 296 13.56 5.37 -8.81
C MET A 296 12.86 4.13 -9.36
N TRP A 297 12.82 3.97 -10.69
CA TRP A 297 12.29 2.79 -11.37
C TRP A 297 12.87 2.59 -12.79
N ASP A 298 12.76 1.37 -13.32
CA ASP A 298 13.02 1.04 -14.73
C ASP A 298 11.70 0.93 -15.52
N PRO A 299 11.38 1.88 -16.42
CA PRO A 299 10.12 1.88 -17.16
C PRO A 299 9.98 0.72 -18.15
N ARG A 300 11.06 0.05 -18.53
CA ARG A 300 11.00 -1.09 -19.48
C ARG A 300 10.53 -2.37 -18.81
N SER A 301 10.95 -2.59 -17.57
CA SER A 301 10.65 -3.81 -16.81
C SER A 301 9.55 -3.59 -15.77
N GLY A 302 9.33 -2.35 -15.34
CA GLY A 302 8.47 -1.96 -14.23
C GLY A 302 9.12 -2.16 -12.85
N ALA A 303 10.42 -2.46 -12.79
CA ALA A 303 11.14 -2.64 -11.54
C ALA A 303 11.24 -1.32 -10.77
N GLY A 304 10.91 -1.33 -9.47
CA GLY A 304 11.23 -0.23 -8.56
C GLY A 304 12.61 -0.39 -7.96
N PHE A 305 13.25 0.71 -7.56
CA PHE A 305 14.52 0.70 -6.82
C PHE A 305 14.27 0.86 -5.32
N ASP A 306 14.97 0.10 -4.49
CA ASP A 306 14.64 -0.11 -3.07
C ASP A 306 14.74 1.15 -2.17
N GLY A 307 15.49 2.16 -2.60
CA GLY A 307 15.59 3.40 -1.83
C GLY A 307 16.47 4.46 -2.47
N LEU A 308 16.20 5.71 -2.10
CA LEU A 308 17.04 6.86 -2.43
C LEU A 308 17.89 7.17 -1.21
N HIS A 309 19.19 6.97 -1.31
CA HIS A 309 20.15 7.37 -0.28
C HIS A 309 20.59 8.82 -0.53
N ALA A 310 21.32 9.40 0.43
CA ALA A 310 21.78 10.79 0.33
C ALA A 310 22.71 11.08 -0.87
N ASP A 311 23.33 10.06 -1.44
CA ASP A 311 24.32 10.19 -2.52
C ASP A 311 24.02 9.34 -3.77
N ARG A 312 23.07 8.42 -3.70
CA ARG A 312 22.82 7.43 -4.76
C ARG A 312 21.46 6.75 -4.65
N VAL A 313 21.09 6.05 -5.71
CA VAL A 313 19.98 5.08 -5.72
C VAL A 313 20.48 3.72 -5.23
N ASN A 314 19.70 3.07 -4.37
CA ASN A 314 19.83 1.64 -4.10
C ASN A 314 19.22 0.84 -5.26
N LEU A 315 20.08 0.31 -6.12
CA LEU A 315 19.70 -0.34 -7.39
C LEU A 315 19.07 -1.74 -7.22
N ASN A 316 18.91 -2.25 -6.00
CA ASN A 316 18.15 -3.47 -5.77
C ASN A 316 16.69 -3.26 -6.15
N GLN A 317 16.09 -4.31 -6.73
CA GLN A 317 14.73 -4.27 -7.29
C GLN A 317 13.83 -5.28 -6.58
N GLY A 318 13.64 -5.09 -5.27
CA GLY A 318 12.82 -5.96 -4.43
C GLY A 318 11.33 -5.95 -4.77
N ALA A 319 10.58 -6.81 -4.08
CA ALA A 319 9.13 -6.90 -4.28
C ALA A 319 8.41 -5.62 -3.85
N GLU A 320 8.72 -5.08 -2.66
CA GLU A 320 8.05 -3.89 -2.12
C GLU A 320 8.18 -2.67 -3.05
N SER A 321 9.40 -2.37 -3.49
CA SER A 321 9.68 -1.21 -4.37
C SER A 321 9.00 -1.35 -5.73
N THR A 322 9.01 -2.56 -6.30
CA THR A 322 8.32 -2.88 -7.56
C THR A 322 6.80 -2.75 -7.43
N LEU A 323 6.23 -3.23 -6.32
CA LEU A 323 4.80 -3.13 -6.04
C LEU A 323 4.37 -1.68 -5.78
N ALA A 324 5.22 -0.88 -5.13
CA ALA A 324 5.01 0.55 -4.89
C ALA A 324 4.90 1.33 -6.22
N VAL A 325 5.77 1.06 -7.19
CA VAL A 325 5.70 1.62 -8.54
C VAL A 325 4.39 1.22 -9.22
N LEU A 326 4.07 -0.07 -9.25
CA LEU A 326 2.87 -0.59 -9.91
C LEU A 326 1.59 0.07 -9.36
N ALA A 327 1.44 0.11 -8.04
CA ALA A 327 0.29 0.72 -7.38
C ALA A 327 0.16 2.21 -7.72
N THR A 328 1.27 2.95 -7.70
CA THR A 328 1.30 4.38 -8.03
C THR A 328 0.86 4.64 -9.47
N MET A 329 1.40 3.89 -10.43
CA MET A 329 1.06 4.04 -11.84
C MET A 329 -0.40 3.65 -12.13
N GLN A 330 -0.95 2.65 -11.42
CA GLN A 330 -2.37 2.27 -11.53
C GLN A 330 -3.31 3.39 -11.10
N HIS A 331 -3.00 4.08 -10.00
CA HIS A 331 -3.77 5.24 -9.54
C HIS A 331 -3.66 6.41 -10.52
N ALA A 332 -2.45 6.73 -10.96
CA ALA A 332 -2.24 7.81 -11.93
C ALA A 332 -2.99 7.56 -13.24
N ARG A 333 -3.01 6.31 -13.74
CA ARG A 333 -3.78 5.92 -14.93
C ARG A 333 -5.28 6.14 -14.74
N THR A 334 -5.81 5.86 -13.55
CA THR A 334 -7.24 6.00 -13.23
C THR A 334 -7.66 7.47 -13.13
N LEU A 335 -6.77 8.33 -12.66
CA LEU A 335 -7.01 9.77 -12.52
C LEU A 335 -6.61 10.59 -13.75
N ALA A 336 -5.88 10.00 -14.70
CA ALA A 336 -5.55 10.67 -15.95
C ALA A 336 -6.85 11.01 -16.71
N PRO A 337 -6.98 12.23 -17.26
CA PRO A 337 -8.07 12.54 -18.16
C PRO A 337 -8.04 11.54 -19.32
N VAL A 338 -9.15 10.86 -19.59
CA VAL A 338 -9.28 10.04 -20.80
C VAL A 338 -9.01 10.98 -21.97
N ALA A 339 -7.93 10.74 -22.71
CA ALA A 339 -7.68 11.43 -23.96
C ALA A 339 -8.88 11.12 -24.89
N ARG A 340 -9.78 12.10 -25.02
CA ARG A 340 -10.86 12.07 -26.00
C ARG A 340 -10.33 12.50 -27.35
#